data_AF-A0A4Y2PEI3-F1
#
_entry.id   AF-A0A4Y2PEI3-F1
#
_cell.length_a   1.000
_cell.length_b   1.000
_cell.length_c   1.000
_cell.angle_alpha   90.00
_cell.angle_beta   90.00
_cell.angle_gamma   90.00
#
_symmetry.space_group_name_H-M   'P 1'
#
loop_
_entity.id
_entity.type
_entity.pdbx_description
1 polymer ?
#
loop_
_entity_poly.entity_id
_entity_poly.type
_entity_poly.pdbx_seq_one_letter_code
_entity_poly.pdbx_strand_id
1 'polypeptide(L)'
;MVLATRTISTSAVCCKVQAGRHKRTKNQSKPLTYEQFNGPHQIHHRKSWNTWNTANLKDADDEIRASQTVVEDFFIRKFMFGTWHRLFVSDVIIKRRHNLIVITGIIVRSLQVRKLYFLIGYTEEMLSYIFKCPVKIELQSTPDRKDMVFKYV
;
A
#
# COMPACT_ATOMS: atom_id res chain seq x y z
N MET A 1 47.67 11.86 -13.68
CA MET A 1 46.51 12.76 -13.81
C MET A 1 45.67 12.26 -14.96
N VAL A 2 44.63 11.45 -14.68
CA VAL A 2 43.77 10.87 -15.72
C VAL A 2 42.75 11.93 -16.12
N LEU A 3 42.91 12.48 -17.32
CA LEU A 3 41.96 13.41 -17.93
C LEU A 3 40.59 12.73 -18.03
N ALA A 4 39.57 13.33 -17.41
CA ALA A 4 38.18 12.91 -17.57
C ALA A 4 37.77 13.15 -19.04
N THR A 5 37.69 12.08 -19.82
CA THR A 5 37.21 12.12 -21.20
C THR A 5 35.70 12.31 -21.20
N ARG A 6 35.24 13.40 -21.83
CA ARG A 6 33.82 13.73 -21.99
C ARG A 6 33.24 12.85 -23.10
N THR A 7 32.70 11.69 -22.74
CA THR A 7 32.08 10.77 -23.71
C THR A 7 30.66 11.24 -24.04
N ILE A 8 30.36 11.36 -25.34
CA ILE A 8 29.01 11.66 -25.84
C ILE A 8 28.28 10.32 -25.99
N SER A 9 27.24 10.08 -25.19
CA SER A 9 26.33 8.96 -25.42
C SER A 9 25.42 9.29 -26.60
N THR A 10 25.67 8.68 -27.76
CA THR A 10 24.87 8.83 -28.99
C THR A 10 23.65 7.89 -29.06
N SER A 11 23.43 7.06 -28.03
CA SER A 11 22.28 6.16 -27.99
C SER A 11 20.97 6.92 -27.73
N ALA A 12 19.91 6.56 -28.47
CA ALA A 12 18.59 7.15 -28.28
C ALA A 12 18.08 6.91 -26.84
N VAL A 13 17.62 7.97 -26.16
CA VAL A 13 17.03 7.85 -24.82
C VAL A 13 15.74 7.04 -24.93
N CYS A 14 15.82 5.74 -24.60
CA CYS A 14 14.64 4.91 -24.49
C CYS A 14 13.85 5.30 -23.25
N CYS A 15 12.80 6.11 -23.41
CA CYS A 15 11.84 6.48 -22.36
C CYS A 15 10.96 5.29 -21.95
N LYS A 16 11.55 4.26 -21.33
CA LYS A 16 10.83 3.06 -20.88
C LYS A 16 9.95 3.40 -19.67
N VAL A 17 8.68 3.00 -19.71
CA VAL A 17 7.73 3.16 -18.59
C VAL A 17 8.26 2.47 -17.33
N GLN A 18 8.55 3.24 -16.28
CA GLN A 18 9.05 2.75 -14.98
C GLN A 18 7.98 2.73 -13.87
N ALA A 19 6.88 3.47 -14.02
CA ALA A 19 5.88 3.64 -12.96
C ALA A 19 5.26 2.29 -12.55
N GLY A 20 5.26 2.00 -11.24
CA GLY A 20 4.67 0.80 -10.66
C GLY A 20 5.22 -0.53 -11.19
N ARG A 21 6.47 -0.54 -11.67
CA ARG A 21 7.13 -1.74 -12.20
C ARG A 21 8.40 -2.06 -11.43
N HIS A 22 8.57 -3.32 -11.04
CA HIS A 22 9.81 -3.81 -10.46
C HIS A 22 10.75 -4.34 -11.54
N LYS A 23 12.02 -3.92 -11.50
CA LYS A 23 13.06 -4.40 -12.41
C LYS A 23 13.41 -5.86 -12.09
N ARG A 24 13.69 -6.63 -13.14
CA ARG A 24 14.19 -8.01 -13.03
C ARG A 24 15.58 -8.02 -12.42
N THR A 25 15.83 -8.94 -11.50
CA THR A 25 17.16 -9.24 -10.97
C THR A 25 17.80 -10.36 -11.80
N LYS A 26 19.14 -10.38 -11.88
CA LYS A 26 19.86 -11.40 -12.66
C LYS A 26 19.56 -12.82 -12.17
N ASN A 27 19.45 -12.99 -10.86
CA ASN A 27 19.28 -14.29 -10.22
C ASN A 27 17.83 -14.59 -9.84
N GLN A 28 16.86 -13.76 -10.27
CA GLN A 28 15.46 -13.85 -9.84
C GLN A 28 15.34 -14.00 -8.31
N SER A 29 16.08 -13.19 -7.56
CA SER A 29 16.18 -13.32 -6.11
C SER A 29 15.16 -12.47 -5.36
N LYS A 30 14.49 -11.52 -6.02
CA LYS A 30 13.57 -10.60 -5.37
C LYS A 30 12.15 -11.21 -5.32
N PRO A 31 11.60 -11.49 -4.13
CA PRO A 31 10.21 -11.91 -4.01
C PRO A 31 9.27 -10.72 -4.23
N LEU A 32 8.22 -10.92 -5.01
CA LEU A 32 7.15 -9.95 -5.22
C LEU A 32 5.80 -10.54 -4.79
N THR A 33 4.97 -9.69 -4.19
CA THR A 33 3.56 -10.01 -3.93
C THR A 33 2.73 -9.86 -5.21
N TYR A 34 1.51 -10.40 -5.21
CA TYR A 34 0.59 -10.29 -6.34
C TYR A 34 0.36 -8.83 -6.77
N GLU A 35 0.16 -7.94 -5.81
CA GLU A 35 -0.07 -6.50 -6.04
C GLU A 35 1.15 -5.77 -6.63
N GLN A 36 2.36 -6.19 -6.26
CA GLN A 36 3.63 -5.65 -6.76
C GLN A 36 3.98 -6.17 -8.15
N PHE A 37 3.61 -7.42 -8.46
CA PHE A 37 3.91 -8.04 -9.75
C PHE A 37 3.07 -7.44 -10.89
N ASN A 38 1.79 -7.18 -10.65
CA ASN A 38 0.88 -6.61 -11.65
C ASN A 38 1.11 -5.10 -11.79
N GLY A 39 1.44 -4.64 -12.99
CA GLY A 39 1.72 -3.23 -13.26
C GLY A 39 0.46 -2.35 -13.30
N PRO A 40 0.60 -1.01 -13.40
CA PRO A 40 -0.54 -0.08 -13.30
C PRO A 40 -1.62 -0.28 -14.36
N HIS A 41 -1.23 -0.56 -15.60
CA HIS A 41 -2.14 -0.89 -16.70
C HIS A 41 -3.01 -2.15 -16.48
N GLN A 42 -2.76 -2.95 -15.44
CA GLN A 42 -3.55 -4.13 -15.09
C GLN A 42 -4.51 -3.88 -13.91
N ILE A 43 -4.59 -2.64 -13.42
CA ILE A 43 -5.67 -2.22 -12.51
C ILE A 43 -7.01 -2.44 -13.22
N HIS A 44 -7.99 -2.95 -12.48
CA HIS A 44 -9.30 -3.42 -12.96
C HIS A 44 -9.28 -4.75 -13.74
N HIS A 45 -8.14 -5.19 -14.29
CA HIS A 45 -8.06 -6.47 -15.03
C HIS A 45 -7.57 -7.64 -14.17
N ARG A 46 -6.47 -7.43 -13.43
CA ARG A 46 -5.85 -8.45 -12.56
C ARG A 46 -5.80 -7.99 -11.11
N LYS A 47 -5.44 -6.74 -10.90
CA LYS A 47 -5.43 -6.11 -9.57
C LYS A 47 -6.58 -5.12 -9.44
N SER A 48 -7.05 -4.94 -8.21
CA SER A 48 -8.12 -3.99 -7.90
C SER A 48 -7.55 -2.73 -7.25
N TRP A 49 -8.43 -1.92 -6.65
CA TRP A 49 -8.06 -0.73 -5.90
C TRP A 49 -7.78 -1.05 -4.43
N ASN A 50 -6.76 -0.39 -3.88
CA ASN A 50 -6.38 -0.49 -2.47
C ASN A 50 -7.20 0.42 -1.56
N THR A 51 -8.01 1.32 -2.12
CA THR A 51 -8.99 2.14 -1.41
C THR A 51 -10.32 2.07 -2.12
N TRP A 52 -11.40 1.90 -1.35
CA TRP A 52 -12.76 1.84 -1.84
C TRP A 52 -13.58 2.92 -1.14
N ASN A 53 -14.10 3.86 -1.92
CA ASN A 53 -14.90 4.99 -1.46
C ASN A 53 -15.83 5.48 -2.59
N THR A 54 -16.71 6.42 -2.28
CA THR A 54 -17.65 7.03 -3.24
C THR A 54 -17.15 8.34 -3.86
N ALA A 55 -16.00 8.85 -3.40
CA ALA A 55 -15.60 10.24 -3.66
C ALA A 55 -15.14 10.52 -5.10
N ASN A 56 -14.79 9.48 -5.87
CA ASN A 56 -14.37 9.61 -7.27
C ASN A 56 -15.49 9.23 -8.27
N LEU A 57 -16.74 9.10 -7.82
CA LEU A 57 -17.87 8.86 -8.71
C LEU A 57 -18.25 10.18 -9.40
N LYS A 58 -18.65 10.09 -10.68
CA LYS A 58 -19.02 11.24 -11.51
C LYS A 58 -20.15 12.07 -10.89
N ASP A 59 -21.13 11.43 -10.26
CA ASP A 59 -22.27 12.14 -9.67
C ASP A 59 -21.97 12.63 -8.23
N ALA A 60 -20.74 12.42 -7.75
CA ALA A 60 -20.26 12.94 -6.47
C ALA A 60 -19.54 14.30 -6.62
N ASP A 61 -19.60 14.93 -7.81
CA ASP A 61 -18.90 16.19 -8.15
C ASP A 61 -19.30 17.37 -7.24
N ASP A 62 -20.46 17.32 -6.58
CA ASP A 62 -20.88 18.32 -5.58
C ASP A 62 -20.16 18.14 -4.22
N GLU A 63 -19.50 17.00 -3.98
CA GLU A 63 -18.70 16.75 -2.78
C GLU A 63 -17.23 17.12 -3.01
N ILE A 64 -16.78 18.22 -2.40
CA ILE A 64 -15.36 18.66 -2.29
C ILE A 64 -14.46 17.61 -1.55
N ARG A 65 -15.03 16.46 -1.19
CA ARG A 65 -14.46 15.44 -0.30
C ARG A 65 -13.43 14.53 -0.96
N ALA A 66 -13.29 14.51 -2.28
CA ALA A 66 -12.30 13.68 -2.98
C ALA A 66 -10.87 13.98 -2.52
N SER A 67 -10.50 15.27 -2.47
CA SER A 67 -9.16 15.69 -2.01
C SER A 67 -8.91 15.34 -0.54
N GLN A 68 -9.88 15.58 0.33
CA GLN A 68 -9.82 15.27 1.76
C GLN A 68 -9.65 13.76 1.98
N THR A 69 -10.45 12.95 1.30
CA THR A 69 -10.40 11.49 1.35
C THR A 69 -9.02 10.96 0.96
N VAL A 70 -8.39 11.53 -0.06
CA VAL A 70 -7.03 11.15 -0.49
C VAL A 70 -6.00 11.51 0.58
N VAL A 71 -6.09 12.69 1.20
CA VAL A 71 -5.18 13.12 2.28
C VAL A 71 -5.32 12.20 3.50
N GLU A 72 -6.55 11.90 3.90
CA GLU A 72 -6.85 10.98 5.00
C GLU A 72 -6.32 9.57 4.72
N ASP A 73 -6.55 9.04 3.51
CA ASP A 73 -6.05 7.72 3.12
C ASP A 73 -4.51 7.66 3.11
N PHE A 74 -3.85 8.74 2.66
CA PHE A 74 -2.39 8.85 2.72
C PHE A 74 -1.89 8.89 4.16
N PHE A 75 -2.55 9.68 5.03
CA PHE A 75 -2.24 9.73 6.45
C PHE A 75 -2.38 8.35 7.09
N ILE A 76 -3.49 7.64 6.88
CA ILE A 76 -3.74 6.29 7.40
C ILE A 76 -2.61 5.35 6.97
N ARG A 77 -2.21 5.36 5.69
CA ARG A 77 -1.12 4.48 5.20
C ARG A 77 0.21 4.78 5.90
N LYS A 78 0.55 6.05 6.09
CA LYS A 78 1.79 6.45 6.78
C LYS A 78 1.74 6.11 8.26
N PHE A 79 0.62 6.37 8.92
CA PHE A 79 0.38 6.04 10.31
C PHE A 79 0.49 4.53 10.55
N MET A 80 -0.17 3.71 9.72
CA MET A 80 -0.11 2.25 9.81
C MET A 80 1.31 1.74 9.55
N PHE A 81 2.04 2.28 8.57
CA PHE A 81 3.43 1.90 8.30
C PHE A 81 4.38 2.21 9.47
N GLY A 82 4.15 3.32 10.18
CA GLY A 82 4.92 3.71 11.36
C GLY A 82 4.58 2.87 12.59
N THR A 83 3.30 2.77 12.93
CA THR A 83 2.82 2.09 14.14
C THR A 83 2.97 0.57 14.05
N TRP A 84 2.61 -0.03 12.92
CA TRP A 84 2.71 -1.47 12.67
C TRP A 84 4.05 -1.82 11.99
N HIS A 85 5.14 -1.43 12.64
CA HIS A 85 6.47 -1.50 12.06
C HIS A 85 6.86 -2.92 11.62
N ARG A 86 7.08 -3.12 10.32
CA ARG A 86 7.47 -4.41 9.70
C ARG A 86 6.49 -5.56 9.96
N LEU A 87 5.24 -5.30 10.34
CA LEU A 87 4.24 -6.36 10.57
C LEU A 87 3.42 -6.66 9.32
N PHE A 88 3.06 -5.64 8.55
CA PHE A 88 2.32 -5.81 7.31
C PHE A 88 3.16 -6.50 6.25
N VAL A 89 2.56 -7.52 5.63
CA VAL A 89 3.13 -8.27 4.50
C VAL A 89 2.45 -7.85 3.20
N SER A 90 1.17 -7.48 3.25
CA SER A 90 0.44 -6.86 2.14
C SER A 90 0.44 -5.33 2.24
N ASP A 91 0.08 -4.67 1.15
CA ASP A 91 -0.35 -3.28 1.23
C ASP A 91 -1.62 -3.16 2.10
N VAL A 92 -1.80 -2.00 2.73
CA VAL A 92 -2.98 -1.69 3.53
C VAL A 92 -4.17 -1.43 2.61
N ILE A 93 -5.29 -2.09 2.85
CA ILE A 93 -6.55 -1.91 2.11
C ILE A 93 -7.47 -1.06 2.98
N ILE A 94 -8.03 0.00 2.40
CA ILE A 94 -8.95 0.91 3.09
C ILE A 94 -10.33 0.77 2.44
N LYS A 95 -11.36 0.58 3.25
CA LYS A 95 -12.75 0.50 2.80
C LYS A 95 -13.56 1.53 3.58
N ARG A 96 -14.20 2.45 2.88
CA ARG A 96 -15.09 3.43 3.49
C ARG A 96 -16.53 3.00 3.23
N ARG A 97 -17.27 2.74 4.30
CA ARG A 97 -18.69 2.38 4.26
C ARG A 97 -19.45 3.46 5.01
N HIS A 98 -19.99 4.43 4.29
CA HIS A 98 -20.58 5.61 4.90
C HIS A 98 -19.59 6.26 5.88
N ASN A 99 -19.97 6.50 7.14
CA ASN A 99 -19.09 7.06 8.17
C ASN A 99 -18.08 6.06 8.78
N LEU A 100 -18.13 4.78 8.43
CA LEU A 100 -17.21 3.77 8.96
C LEU A 100 -15.98 3.62 8.06
N ILE A 101 -14.79 3.77 8.65
CA ILE A 101 -13.53 3.45 7.98
C ILE A 101 -13.07 2.07 8.45
N VAL A 102 -13.00 1.12 7.52
CA VAL A 102 -12.46 -0.22 7.78
C VAL A 102 -11.07 -0.33 7.16
N ILE A 103 -10.06 -0.54 8.01
CA ILE A 103 -8.68 -0.75 7.60
C ILE A 103 -8.40 -2.25 7.65
N THR A 104 -7.99 -2.81 6.51
CA THR A 104 -7.75 -4.24 6.36
C THR A 104 -6.32 -4.50 5.89
N GLY A 105 -5.74 -5.62 6.32
CA GLY A 105 -4.53 -6.13 5.68
C GLY A 105 -4.00 -7.42 6.31
N ILE A 106 -2.92 -7.92 5.72
CA ILE A 106 -2.30 -9.19 6.11
C ILE A 106 -1.02 -8.91 6.90
N ILE A 107 -0.93 -9.51 8.09
CA ILE A 107 0.19 -9.35 9.02
C ILE A 107 0.92 -10.66 9.26
N VAL A 108 2.21 -10.57 9.57
CA VAL A 108 3.01 -11.72 10.02
C VAL A 108 2.85 -11.93 11.52
N ARG A 109 2.82 -13.20 11.96
CA ARG A 109 2.75 -13.58 13.40
C ARG A 109 4.08 -13.42 14.13
N SER A 110 4.66 -12.22 14.10
CA SER A 110 5.94 -11.93 14.76
C SER A 110 5.81 -11.42 16.20
N LEU A 111 4.62 -10.95 16.61
CA LEU A 111 4.39 -10.37 17.93
C LEU A 111 3.47 -11.26 18.78
N GLN A 112 3.63 -11.13 20.10
CA GLN A 112 2.69 -11.72 21.06
C GLN A 112 1.29 -11.14 20.89
N VAL A 113 0.30 -12.01 21.00
CA VAL A 113 -1.12 -11.70 20.78
C VAL A 113 -1.62 -10.53 21.64
N ARG A 114 -1.15 -10.40 22.89
CA ARG A 114 -1.51 -9.28 23.79
C ARG A 114 -1.10 -7.91 23.24
N LYS A 115 0.12 -7.81 22.70
CA LYS A 115 0.64 -6.57 22.10
C LYS A 115 -0.11 -6.22 20.81
N LEU A 116 -0.52 -7.25 20.06
CA LEU A 116 -1.29 -7.10 18.84
C LEU A 116 -2.68 -6.52 19.14
N TYR A 117 -3.42 -7.09 20.11
CA TYR A 117 -4.72 -6.54 20.53
C TYR A 117 -4.59 -5.14 21.13
N PHE A 118 -3.52 -4.85 21.88
CA PHE A 118 -3.23 -3.50 22.34
C PHE A 118 -3.08 -2.52 21.16
N LEU A 119 -2.29 -2.90 20.14
CA LEU A 119 -2.11 -2.07 18.95
C LEU A 119 -3.41 -1.85 18.21
N ILE A 120 -4.25 -2.88 18.05
CA ILE A 120 -5.58 -2.76 17.44
C ILE A 120 -6.38 -1.66 18.16
N GLY A 121 -6.59 -1.79 19.47
CA GLY A 121 -7.37 -0.82 20.24
C GLY A 121 -6.77 0.58 20.21
N TYR A 122 -5.44 0.69 20.35
CA TYR A 122 -4.74 1.98 20.23
C TYR A 122 -5.01 2.66 18.89
N THR A 123 -4.89 1.92 17.79
CA THR A 123 -5.07 2.47 16.45
C THR A 123 -6.53 2.78 16.12
N GLU A 124 -7.49 1.97 16.57
CA GLU A 124 -8.93 2.25 16.40
C GLU A 124 -9.33 3.53 17.15
N GLU A 125 -8.97 3.64 18.43
CA GLU A 125 -9.30 4.81 19.25
C GLU A 125 -8.62 6.08 18.72
N MET A 126 -7.31 6.02 18.47
CA MET A 126 -6.56 7.20 18.02
C MET A 126 -7.07 7.74 16.68
N LEU A 127 -7.32 6.86 15.70
CA LEU A 127 -7.84 7.29 14.39
C LEU A 127 -9.29 7.75 14.49
N SER A 128 -10.10 7.14 15.37
CA SER A 128 -11.46 7.59 15.65
C SER A 128 -11.49 9.01 16.20
N TYR A 129 -10.60 9.34 17.14
CA TYR A 129 -10.49 10.70 17.68
C TYR A 129 -9.98 11.73 16.66
N ILE A 130 -9.08 11.34 15.75
CA ILE A 130 -8.52 12.23 14.72
C ILE A 130 -9.58 12.54 13.66
N PHE A 131 -10.23 11.52 13.12
CA PHE A 131 -11.17 11.67 12.00
C PHE A 131 -12.62 11.92 12.42
N LYS A 132 -12.92 11.84 13.72
CA LYS A 132 -14.29 11.99 14.28
C LYS A 132 -15.28 11.00 13.69
N CYS A 133 -14.81 9.81 13.35
CA CYS A 133 -15.60 8.75 12.75
C CYS A 133 -15.19 7.38 13.31
N PRO A 134 -16.10 6.40 13.40
CA PRO A 134 -15.73 5.06 13.84
C PRO A 134 -14.71 4.43 12.87
N VAL A 135 -13.62 3.91 13.43
CA VAL A 135 -12.58 3.19 12.69
C VAL A 135 -12.51 1.77 13.20
N LYS A 136 -12.48 0.80 12.27
CA LYS A 136 -12.38 -0.61 12.58
C LYS A 136 -11.20 -1.24 11.85
N ILE A 137 -10.47 -2.11 12.54
CA ILE A 137 -9.30 -2.79 11.98
C ILE A 137 -9.60 -4.28 11.83
N GLU A 138 -9.43 -4.78 10.60
CA GLU A 138 -9.65 -6.18 10.24
C GLU A 138 -8.33 -6.79 9.75
N LEU A 139 -7.71 -7.63 10.58
CA LEU A 139 -6.39 -8.20 10.29
C LEU A 139 -6.50 -9.69 10.02
N GLN A 140 -5.80 -10.13 8.98
CA GLN A 140 -5.56 -11.55 8.71
C GLN A 140 -4.11 -11.88 9.02
N SER A 141 -3.87 -12.96 9.77
CA SER A 141 -2.51 -13.34 10.17
C SER A 141 -1.99 -14.52 9.36
N THR A 142 -0.74 -14.41 8.93
CA THR A 142 0.00 -15.41 8.17
C THR A 142 1.23 -15.83 8.97
N PRO A 143 1.61 -17.13 9.00
CA PRO A 143 2.77 -17.58 9.76
C PRO A 143 4.06 -16.98 9.19
N ASP A 144 4.25 -17.01 7.88
CA ASP A 144 5.47 -16.56 7.22
C ASP A 144 5.22 -15.51 6.13
N ARG A 145 6.21 -14.63 5.92
CA ARG A 145 6.18 -13.67 4.79
C ARG A 145 6.25 -14.35 3.43
N LYS A 146 6.77 -15.58 3.38
CA LYS A 146 6.94 -16.35 2.14
C LYS A 146 5.59 -16.73 1.52
N ASP A 147 4.56 -16.90 2.33
CA ASP A 147 3.23 -17.32 1.87
C ASP A 147 2.54 -16.24 1.00
N MET A 148 2.99 -14.99 1.11
CA MET A 148 2.50 -13.87 0.29
C MET A 148 3.30 -13.67 -1.00
N VAL A 149 4.33 -14.47 -1.24
CA VAL A 149 5.17 -14.36 -2.43
C VAL A 149 4.43 -14.99 -3.61
N PHE A 150 4.14 -14.19 -4.62
CA PHE A 150 3.53 -14.64 -5.85
C PHE A 150 4.56 -15.10 -6.87
N LYS A 151 5.64 -14.32 -7.05
CA LYS A 151 6.68 -14.61 -8.03
C LYS A 151 8.02 -14.00 -7.64
N TYR A 152 9.09 -14.68 -8.02
CA TYR A 152 10.45 -14.17 -7.93
C TYR A 152 10.88 -13.51 -9.24
N VAL A 153 11.51 -12.33 -9.14
CA VAL A 153 11.83 -11.45 -10.27
C VAL A 153 13.27 -10.96 -10.23
#